data_AF-A0A318B999-F1
#
_entry.id   AF-A0A318B999-F1
#
_cell.length_a   1.000
_cell.length_b   1.000
_cell.length_c   1.000
_cell.angle_alpha   90.00
_cell.angle_beta   90.00
_cell.angle_gamma   90.00
#
_symmetry.space_group_name_H-M   'P 1'
#
loop_
_entity.id
_entity.type
_entity.pdbx_description
1 polymer ?
#
loop_
_entity_poly.entity_id
_entity_poly.type
_entity_poly.pdbx_seq_one_letter_code
_entity_poly.pdbx_strand_id
1 'polypeptide(L)' 'MSAPTEDAPAFSGEDIVRLFAATYLPLCRTLEEAGALDPKALSRDIAARIGPDHDEPWAMLAAALCKVLDGEGQ' A
#
# COMPACT_ATOMS: atom_id res chain seq x y z
N MET A 1 26.09 -28.98 -13.39
CA MET A 1 24.83 -29.21 -12.65
C MET A 1 24.85 -28.25 -11.49
N SER A 2 24.09 -27.15 -11.54
CA SER A 2 24.02 -26.18 -10.45
C SER A 2 23.02 -26.68 -9.41
N ALA A 3 23.43 -26.71 -8.14
CA ALA A 3 22.59 -27.12 -7.03
C ALA A 3 21.40 -26.14 -6.86
N PRO A 4 20.23 -26.61 -6.38
CA PRO A 4 19.13 -25.71 -6.05
C PRO A 4 19.57 -24.77 -4.92
N THR A 5 19.48 -23.47 -5.14
CA THR A 5 19.58 -22.45 -4.09
C THR A 5 18.35 -22.56 -3.19
N GLU A 6 18.42 -23.44 -2.22
CA GLU A 6 17.55 -23.48 -1.04
C GLU A 6 17.87 -22.25 -0.17
N ASP A 7 16.87 -21.69 0.52
CA ASP A 7 16.92 -20.49 1.40
C ASP A 7 16.71 -19.09 0.78
N ALA A 8 15.93 -18.96 -0.29
CA ALA A 8 15.25 -17.67 -0.52
C ALA A 8 14.02 -17.59 0.41
N PRO A 9 13.91 -16.58 1.31
CA PRO A 9 12.73 -16.43 2.15
C PRO A 9 11.48 -16.29 1.28
N ALA A 10 10.48 -17.13 1.54
CA ALA A 10 9.20 -17.06 0.85
C ALA A 10 8.40 -15.87 1.39
N PHE A 11 8.21 -14.84 0.57
CA PHE A 11 7.33 -13.72 0.88
C PHE A 11 5.91 -14.04 0.40
N SER A 12 4.94 -13.94 1.30
CA SER A 12 3.53 -13.95 0.94
C SER A 12 3.10 -12.58 0.42
N GLY A 13 1.96 -12.52 -0.28
CA GLY A 13 1.35 -11.23 -0.64
C GLY A 13 1.06 -10.35 0.58
N GLU A 14 0.73 -10.95 1.72
CA GLU A 14 0.50 -10.24 2.98
C GLU A 14 1.78 -9.59 3.52
N ASP A 15 2.92 -10.25 3.40
CA ASP A 15 4.22 -9.70 3.82
C ASP A 15 4.59 -8.45 3.00
N ILE A 16 4.28 -8.46 1.70
CA ILE A 16 4.48 -7.30 0.82
C ILE A 16 3.58 -6.14 1.23
N VAL A 17 2.31 -6.40 1.54
CA VAL A 17 1.37 -5.37 2.00
C VAL A 17 1.83 -4.78 3.33
N ARG A 18 2.27 -5.62 4.28
CA ARG A 18 2.80 -5.17 5.58
C ARG A 18 4.07 -4.33 5.43
N LEU A 19 5.00 -4.77 4.58
CA LEU A 19 6.22 -4.02 4.29
C LEU A 19 5.89 -2.66 3.67
N PHE A 20 4.99 -2.64 2.68
CA PHE A 20 4.53 -1.41 2.05
C PHE A 20 3.90 -0.46 3.07
N ALA A 21 2.96 -0.93 3.88
CA ALA A 21 2.32 -0.13 4.92
C ALA A 21 3.34 0.42 5.94
N ALA A 22 4.29 -0.41 6.37
CA ALA A 22 5.34 -0.03 7.30
C ALA A 22 6.27 1.06 6.76
N THR A 23 6.47 1.15 5.44
CA THR A 23 7.32 2.19 4.82
C THR A 23 6.55 3.40 4.32
N TYR A 24 5.36 3.19 3.75
CA TYR A 24 4.61 4.23 3.04
C TYR A 24 3.81 5.11 3.98
N LEU A 25 3.18 4.52 5.01
CA LEU A 25 2.35 5.29 5.95
C LEU A 25 3.15 6.27 6.82
N PRO A 26 4.36 5.95 7.31
CA PRO A 26 5.20 6.94 7.98
C PRO A 26 5.61 8.07 7.06
N LEU A 27 5.94 7.78 5.80
CA LEU A 27 6.25 8.81 4.81
C LEU A 27 5.05 9.74 4.59
N CYS A 28 3.84 9.20 4.42
CA CYS A 28 2.63 10.01 4.29
C CYS A 28 2.42 10.93 5.49
N ARG A 29 2.62 10.43 6.72
CA ARG A 29 2.51 11.26 7.93
C ARG A 29 3.56 12.37 7.98
N THR A 30 4.82 12.07 7.69
CA THR A 30 5.88 13.09 7.65
C THR A 30 5.60 14.15 6.57
N LEU A 31 5.06 13.76 5.42
CA LEU A 31 4.67 14.71 4.37
C LEU A 31 3.44 15.55 4.73
N GLU A 32 2.48 14.97 5.44
CA GLU A 32 1.32 15.68 6.00
C GLU A 32 1.77 16.72 7.04
N GLU A 33 2.62 16.33 7.98
CA GLU A 33 3.21 17.23 8.99
C GLU A 33 4.01 18.38 8.36
N ALA A 34 4.69 18.10 7.24
CA ALA A 34 5.41 19.11 6.46
C ALA A 34 4.48 19.98 5.58
N GLY A 35 3.17 19.71 5.55
CA GLY A 35 2.19 20.40 4.70
C GLY A 35 2.32 20.10 3.21
N ALA A 36 3.10 19.07 2.84
CA ALA A 36 3.36 18.67 1.47
C ALA A 36 2.32 17.69 0.91
N LEU A 37 1.45 17.14 1.76
CA LEU A 37 0.49 16.10 1.40
C LEU A 37 -0.82 16.23 2.20
N ASP A 38 -1.95 16.19 1.49
CA ASP A 38 -3.28 16.02 2.10
C ASP A 38 -3.69 14.54 1.96
N PRO A 39 -3.80 13.78 3.08
CA PRO A 39 -4.16 12.36 3.05
C PRO A 39 -5.48 12.08 2.33
N LYS A 40 -6.46 12.98 2.45
CA LYS A 40 -7.77 12.83 1.80
C LYS A 40 -7.69 13.12 0.31
N ALA A 41 -6.88 14.09 -0.11
CA ALA A 41 -6.61 14.30 -1.52
C ALA A 41 -5.91 13.09 -2.14
N LEU A 42 -4.92 12.53 -1.44
CA LEU A 42 -4.23 11.32 -1.87
C LEU A 42 -5.21 10.12 -1.96
N SER A 43 -6.09 9.92 -0.96
CA SER A 43 -7.10 8.86 -1.00
C SER A 43 -7.99 8.97 -2.24
N ARG A 44 -8.50 10.17 -2.54
CA ARG A 44 -9.32 10.42 -3.74
C ARG A 44 -8.56 10.13 -5.04
N ASP A 45 -7.31 10.53 -5.12
CA ASP A 45 -6.46 10.33 -6.30
C ASP A 45 -6.10 8.85 -6.54
N ILE A 46 -5.99 8.07 -5.46
CA ILE A 46 -5.81 6.62 -5.53
C ILE A 46 -7.12 5.98 -5.99
N ALA A 47 -8.26 6.32 -5.35
CA ALA A 47 -9.57 5.78 -5.70
C ALA A 47 -9.95 6.06 -7.16
N ALA A 48 -9.66 7.26 -7.68
CA ALA A 48 -9.93 7.64 -9.06
C ALA A 48 -9.11 6.83 -10.09
N ARG A 49 -8.01 6.20 -9.67
CA ARG A 49 -7.17 5.33 -10.52
C ARG A 49 -7.55 3.86 -10.43
N ILE A 50 -8.42 3.47 -9.49
CA ILE A 50 -8.97 2.12 -9.43
C ILE A 50 -10.00 2.02 -10.58
N GLY A 51 -9.65 1.26 -11.60
CA GLY A 51 -10.58 0.91 -12.67
C GLY A 51 -11.73 0.02 -12.17
N PRO A 52 -12.80 -0.17 -12.96
CA PRO A 52 -13.95 -1.00 -12.57
C PRO A 52 -13.62 -2.49 -12.41
N ASP A 53 -12.49 -2.96 -12.95
CA ASP A 53 -12.02 -4.34 -12.78
C ASP A 53 -11.28 -4.48 -11.44
N HIS A 54 -12.06 -4.77 -10.40
CA HIS A 54 -11.61 -4.91 -9.02
C HIS A 54 -10.83 -6.21 -8.73
N ASP A 55 -10.62 -7.08 -9.72
CA ASP A 55 -10.02 -8.41 -9.54
C ASP A 55 -8.49 -8.40 -9.52
N GLU A 56 -7.85 -7.27 -9.83
CA GLU A 56 -6.39 -7.18 -9.73
C GLU A 56 -5.93 -7.00 -8.28
N PRO A 57 -4.88 -7.71 -7.83
CA PRO A 57 -4.27 -7.54 -6.50
C PRO A 57 -3.94 -6.08 -6.14
N TRP A 58 -3.70 -5.24 -7.15
CA TRP A 58 -3.50 -3.80 -7.00
C TRP A 58 -4.76 -3.06 -6.51
N ALA A 59 -5.95 -3.41 -7.00
CA ALA A 59 -7.20 -2.77 -6.60
C ALA A 59 -7.51 -3.01 -5.11
N MET A 60 -7.23 -4.21 -4.60
CA MET A 60 -7.37 -4.53 -3.17
C MET A 60 -6.40 -3.72 -2.30
N LEU A 61 -5.13 -3.60 -2.72
CA LEU A 61 -4.15 -2.78 -2.01
C LEU A 61 -4.54 -1.29 -2.02
N ALA A 62 -4.94 -0.77 -3.17
CA ALA A 62 -5.36 0.62 -3.33
C ALA A 62 -6.59 0.93 -2.44
N ALA A 63 -7.58 0.04 -2.40
CA ALA A 63 -8.74 0.18 -1.52
C ALA A 63 -8.37 0.14 -0.03
N ALA A 64 -7.45 -0.74 0.36
CA ALA A 64 -6.95 -0.79 1.74
C ALA A 64 -6.21 0.51 2.13
N LEU A 65 -5.46 1.10 1.20
CA LEU A 65 -4.78 2.37 1.41
C LEU A 65 -5.76 3.54 1.58
N CYS A 66 -6.81 3.62 0.75
CA CYS A 66 -7.85 4.64 0.92
C CYS A 66 -8.45 4.60 2.33
N LYS A 67 -8.81 3.41 2.85
CA LYS A 67 -9.35 3.26 4.20
C LYS A 67 -8.42 3.80 5.30
N VAL A 68 -7.12 3.53 5.17
CA VAL A 68 -6.12 4.01 6.13
C VAL A 68 -5.96 5.53 6.03
N LEU A 69 -5.92 6.08 4.81
CA LEU A 69 -5.76 7.52 4.56
C LEU A 69 -6.99 8.34 4.96
N ASP A 70 -8.18 7.77 4.83
CA ASP A 70 -9.44 8.40 5.26
C ASP A 70 -9.67 8.33 6.78
N GLY A 71 -8.84 7.56 7.49
CA GLY A 71 -8.87 7.45 8.95
C GLY A 71 -9.84 6.38 9.49
N GLU A 72 -10.35 5.47 8.65
CA GLU A 72 -11.28 4.40 9.05
C GLU A 72 -10.58 3.14 9.60
N GLY A 73 -9.30 3.25 9.97
CA GLY A 73 -8.44 2.12 10.37
C GLY A 73 -8.14 2.02 11.87
N GLN A 74 -8.97 2.61 12.75
CA GLN A 74 -8.76 2.58 14.22
C GLN A 74 -9.99 2.05 14.95
#